data_AF-A0A2P4EQC9-F1
#
_entry.id   AF-A0A2P4EQC9-F1
#
_cell.length_a   1.000
_cell.length_b   1.000
_cell.length_c   1.000
_cell.angle_alpha   90.00
_cell.angle_beta   90.00
_cell.angle_gamma   90.00
#
_symmetry.space_group_name_H-M   'P 1'
#
loop_
_entity.id
_entity.type
_entity.pdbx_description
1 polymer ?
#
loop_
_entity_poly.entity_id
_entity_poly.type
_entity_poly.pdbx_seq_one_letter_code
_entity_poly.pdbx_strand_id
1 'polypeptide(L)'
;MRKSTARLACLLLGLLLCSALNAAPEPAESDFDEPVNAVRLAFIERFTERLRNGEPVADLLTANVTFSYYDNNPCRLITTSKPTRLPAAAVDSGFTVAAHFELQHAACESPETPELMLTFNLHQLLADWTDLYSTAEDHNFDAFSVLKEGRSDYLFLHIAPLADDYAVTRIEYYAPQ
;
A
#
# COMPACT_ATOMS: atom_id res chain seq x y z
N MET A 1 -53.68 66.43 -2.97
CA MET A 1 -53.54 66.38 -1.49
C MET A 1 -53.61 64.92 -1.04
N ARG A 2 -52.63 64.47 -0.23
CA ARG A 2 -52.66 63.38 0.78
C ARG A 2 -53.10 61.98 0.31
N LYS A 3 -52.18 61.01 0.19
CA LYS A 3 -51.59 60.10 1.23
C LYS A 3 -52.41 58.80 1.43
N SER A 4 -51.75 57.66 1.17
CA SER A 4 -51.61 56.47 2.07
C SER A 4 -51.17 55.25 1.24
N THR A 5 -49.87 54.94 1.10
CA THR A 5 -49.07 53.99 1.94
C THR A 5 -49.83 52.71 2.30
N ALA A 6 -49.64 51.60 1.59
CA ALA A 6 -48.51 50.66 1.61
C ALA A 6 -48.57 49.64 2.77
N ARG A 7 -49.05 48.45 2.39
CA ARG A 7 -48.61 47.08 2.73
C ARG A 7 -48.36 46.69 4.20
N LEU A 8 -49.23 45.78 4.64
CA LEU A 8 -48.98 44.54 5.40
C LEU A 8 -47.67 44.47 6.19
N ALA A 9 -47.79 44.46 7.51
CA ALA A 9 -46.73 44.03 8.40
C ALA A 9 -47.30 43.17 9.55
N CYS A 10 -46.57 42.10 9.84
CA CYS A 10 -46.47 41.40 11.12
C CYS A 10 -47.62 40.50 11.56
N LEU A 11 -47.71 39.31 10.93
CA LEU A 11 -47.95 38.06 11.66
C LEU A 11 -46.57 37.51 12.05
N LEU A 12 -46.04 38.01 13.17
CA LEU A 12 -44.88 37.49 13.88
C LEU A 12 -45.42 36.92 15.19
N LEU A 13 -45.15 35.64 15.45
CA LEU A 13 -45.19 34.89 16.72
C LEU A 13 -45.90 33.55 16.51
N GLY A 14 -45.10 32.51 16.23
CA GLY A 14 -45.61 31.14 16.23
C GLY A 14 -44.70 30.10 15.59
N LEU A 15 -43.38 30.27 15.57
CA LEU A 15 -42.40 29.27 15.11
C LEU A 15 -41.09 29.45 15.91
N LEU A 16 -41.18 29.20 17.21
CA LEU A 16 -40.03 28.94 18.08
C LEU A 16 -40.22 27.50 18.57
N LEU A 17 -39.14 26.72 18.55
CA LEU A 17 -39.05 25.29 18.89
C LEU A 17 -39.19 24.30 17.72
N CYS A 18 -38.24 24.33 16.78
CA CYS A 18 -37.70 23.14 16.12
C CYS A 18 -36.35 23.41 15.43
N SER A 19 -35.55 24.33 15.98
CA SER A 19 -34.17 24.59 15.54
C SER A 19 -33.18 24.06 16.60
N ALA A 20 -33.47 22.87 17.13
CA ALA A 20 -32.41 22.00 17.61
C ALA A 20 -31.70 21.50 16.35
N LEU A 21 -30.82 22.37 15.87
CA LEU A 21 -29.88 22.16 14.80
C LEU A 21 -29.10 20.91 15.20
N ASN A 22 -29.47 19.78 14.61
CA ASN A 22 -28.57 18.65 14.44
C ASN A 22 -27.34 19.22 13.72
N ALA A 23 -26.35 19.67 14.49
CA ALA A 23 -25.00 19.65 14.01
C ALA A 23 -24.71 18.17 13.76
N ALA A 24 -24.90 17.73 12.53
CA ALA A 24 -24.22 16.55 12.05
C ALA A 24 -22.75 16.73 12.47
N PRO A 25 -22.10 15.72 13.05
CA PRO A 25 -20.67 15.82 13.27
C PRO A 25 -20.07 16.24 11.93
N GLU A 26 -19.39 17.39 11.91
CA GLU A 26 -18.59 17.78 10.76
C GLU A 26 -17.73 16.54 10.43
N PRO A 27 -17.67 16.11 9.15
CA PRO A 27 -16.75 15.04 8.80
C PRO A 27 -15.39 15.49 9.33
N ALA A 28 -14.82 14.70 10.24
CA ALA A 28 -13.49 14.94 10.76
C ALA A 28 -12.61 15.23 9.54
N GLU A 29 -11.93 16.39 9.55
CA GLU A 29 -10.93 16.72 8.53
C GLU A 29 -10.09 15.47 8.34
N SER A 30 -10.25 14.85 7.18
CA SER A 30 -9.61 13.59 6.94
C SER A 30 -8.12 13.91 6.85
N ASP A 31 -7.27 13.26 7.65
CA ASP A 31 -5.80 13.42 7.69
C ASP A 31 -5.10 13.17 6.31
N PHE A 32 -5.87 13.05 5.23
CA PHE A 32 -5.43 12.93 3.84
C PHE A 32 -4.82 14.23 3.27
N ASP A 33 -4.96 15.38 3.94
CA ASP A 33 -4.46 16.68 3.47
C ASP A 33 -3.11 17.10 4.09
N GLU A 34 -2.44 16.25 4.87
CA GLU A 34 -1.08 16.58 5.33
C GLU A 34 -0.10 16.56 4.14
N PRO A 35 0.66 17.64 3.87
CA PRO A 35 1.58 17.73 2.73
C PRO A 35 2.60 16.58 2.65
N VAL A 36 2.91 15.96 3.79
CA VAL A 36 3.82 14.82 3.90
C VAL A 36 3.24 13.57 3.21
N ASN A 37 1.94 13.34 3.32
CA ASN A 37 1.27 12.18 2.70
C ASN A 37 1.23 12.31 1.18
N ALA A 38 1.06 13.53 0.66
CA ALA A 38 1.14 13.79 -0.78
C ALA A 38 2.53 13.47 -1.36
N VAL A 39 3.61 13.75 -0.63
CA VAL A 39 4.98 13.43 -1.08
C VAL A 39 5.23 11.92 -1.07
N ARG A 40 4.77 11.20 -0.04
CA ARG A 40 4.85 9.73 0.03
C ARG A 40 4.06 9.06 -1.10
N LEU A 41 2.87 9.58 -1.39
CA LEU A 41 2.05 9.14 -2.53
C LEU A 41 2.78 9.35 -3.86
N ALA A 42 3.34 10.55 -4.09
CA ALA A 42 4.11 10.82 -5.29
C ALA A 42 5.35 9.90 -5.42
N PHE A 43 6.01 9.59 -4.30
CA PHE A 43 7.13 8.63 -4.28
C PHE A 43 6.68 7.24 -4.73
N ILE A 44 5.60 6.70 -4.17
CA ILE A 44 5.14 5.35 -4.51
C ILE A 44 4.59 5.29 -5.93
N GLU A 45 3.90 6.33 -6.40
CA GLU A 45 3.43 6.43 -7.79
C GLU A 45 4.61 6.38 -8.76
N ARG A 46 5.68 7.12 -8.49
CA ARG A 46 6.92 7.07 -9.27
C ARG A 46 7.55 5.68 -9.26
N PHE A 47 7.59 5.01 -8.10
CA PHE A 47 8.10 3.64 -7.99
C PHE A 47 7.28 2.66 -8.83
N THR A 48 5.95 2.69 -8.69
CA THR A 48 5.03 1.83 -9.44
C THR A 48 5.07 2.10 -10.95
N GLU A 49 5.21 3.36 -11.37
CA GLU A 49 5.38 3.73 -12.78
C GLU A 49 6.65 3.10 -13.39
N ARG A 50 7.78 3.14 -12.67
CA ARG A 50 9.02 2.48 -13.12
C ARG A 50 8.84 0.98 -13.29
N LEU A 51 8.18 0.32 -12.34
CA LEU A 51 7.87 -1.10 -12.46
C LEU A 51 7.02 -1.39 -13.70
N ARG A 52 6.00 -0.57 -13.96
CA ARG A 52 5.13 -0.71 -15.15
C ARG A 52 5.90 -0.58 -16.46
N ASN A 53 6.91 0.30 -16.48
CA ASN A 53 7.76 0.54 -17.65
C ASN A 53 8.97 -0.41 -17.74
N GLY A 54 9.12 -1.35 -16.78
CA GLY A 54 10.27 -2.26 -16.72
C GLY A 54 11.59 -1.55 -16.45
N GLU A 55 11.54 -0.37 -15.84
CA GLU A 55 12.71 0.44 -15.51
C GLU A 55 13.34 -0.01 -14.17
N PRO A 56 14.67 0.08 -14.02
CA PRO A 56 15.35 -0.21 -12.77
C PRO A 56 14.83 0.63 -11.60
N VAL A 57 14.78 0.03 -10.41
CA VAL A 57 14.30 0.70 -9.19
C VAL A 57 15.33 0.77 -8.07
N ALA A 58 16.54 0.21 -8.23
CA ALA A 58 17.53 0.16 -7.14
C ALA A 58 17.92 1.53 -6.55
N ASP A 59 17.84 2.62 -7.30
CA ASP A 59 18.06 4.00 -6.81
C ASP A 59 16.92 4.53 -5.93
N LEU A 60 15.74 3.90 -5.97
CA LEU A 60 14.60 4.19 -5.09
C LEU A 60 14.61 3.35 -3.81
N LEU A 61 15.61 2.50 -3.63
CA LEU A 61 15.79 1.64 -2.46
C LEU A 61 16.89 2.19 -1.56
N THR A 62 16.79 1.88 -0.28
CA THR A 62 17.95 2.02 0.62
C THR A 62 19.08 1.09 0.19
N ALA A 63 20.32 1.48 0.46
CA ALA A 63 21.50 0.70 0.08
C ALA A 63 21.45 -0.78 0.53
N ASN A 64 20.78 -1.05 1.67
CA ASN A 64 20.52 -2.39 2.19
C ASN A 64 19.02 -2.58 2.42
N VAL A 65 18.31 -3.00 1.37
CA VAL A 65 16.89 -3.35 1.44
C VAL A 65 16.70 -4.68 2.16
N THR A 66 15.59 -4.84 2.85
CA THR A 66 15.16 -6.14 3.38
C THR A 66 14.11 -6.79 2.48
N PHE A 67 14.22 -8.09 2.29
CA PHE A 67 13.31 -8.87 1.46
C PHE A 67 12.69 -10.02 2.24
N SER A 68 11.38 -10.20 2.11
CA SER A 68 10.64 -11.36 2.63
C SER A 68 9.79 -12.00 1.53
N TYR A 69 9.65 -13.32 1.59
CA TYR A 69 8.76 -14.08 0.71
C TYR A 69 7.67 -14.76 1.53
N TYR A 70 6.46 -14.79 0.98
CA TYR A 70 5.30 -15.45 1.58
C TYR A 70 4.44 -16.10 0.48
N ASP A 71 4.45 -17.43 0.39
CA ASP A 71 3.45 -18.22 -0.35
C ASP A 71 2.56 -18.92 0.68
N ASN A 72 1.30 -18.48 0.72
CA ASN A 72 0.31 -19.00 1.66
C ASN A 72 -0.63 -19.95 0.93
N ASN A 73 -0.24 -21.22 0.88
CA ASN A 73 -1.05 -22.31 0.38
C ASN A 73 -1.79 -22.99 1.56
N PRO A 74 -3.07 -23.41 1.39
CA PRO A 74 -3.82 -24.10 2.44
C PRO A 74 -3.08 -25.28 3.09
N CYS A 75 -2.21 -25.95 2.34
CA CYS A 75 -1.42 -27.07 2.83
C CYS A 75 -0.03 -26.69 3.36
N ARG A 76 0.52 -25.56 2.92
CA ARG A 76 1.89 -25.17 3.23
C ARG A 76 2.07 -23.66 3.25
N LEU A 77 2.82 -23.19 4.23
CA LEU A 77 3.41 -21.87 4.17
C LEU A 77 4.85 -22.01 3.70
N ILE A 78 5.21 -21.31 2.63
CA ILE A 78 6.62 -21.13 2.25
C ILE A 78 7.00 -19.69 2.54
N THR A 79 8.00 -19.49 3.38
CA THR A 79 8.45 -18.15 3.76
C THR A 79 9.95 -18.09 4.00
N THR A 80 10.58 -16.93 3.84
CA THR A 80 11.98 -16.76 4.27
C THR A 80 12.14 -16.88 5.80
N SER A 81 11.05 -16.90 6.59
CA SER A 81 10.97 -16.92 8.06
C SER A 81 11.61 -15.71 8.77
N LYS A 82 12.64 -15.10 8.17
CA LYS A 82 13.27 -13.84 8.55
C LYS A 82 13.53 -12.99 7.29
N PRO A 83 13.48 -11.65 7.38
CA PRO A 83 13.83 -10.80 6.27
C PRO A 83 15.32 -10.97 5.89
N THR A 84 15.59 -11.12 4.60
CA THR A 84 16.94 -11.20 4.04
C THR A 84 17.43 -9.81 3.67
N ARG A 85 18.63 -9.42 4.11
CA ARG A 85 19.24 -8.15 3.70
C ARG A 85 19.97 -8.31 2.37
N LEU A 86 19.71 -7.40 1.45
CA LEU A 86 20.25 -7.43 0.10
C LEU A 86 20.72 -6.04 -0.31
N PRO A 87 21.77 -5.92 -1.14
CA PRO A 87 22.11 -4.65 -1.75
C PRO A 87 20.99 -4.23 -2.73
N ALA A 88 20.67 -2.95 -2.81
CA ALA A 88 19.61 -2.45 -3.68
C ALA A 88 19.73 -2.94 -5.14
N ALA A 89 20.95 -2.94 -5.69
CA ALA A 89 21.23 -3.40 -7.05
C ALA A 89 20.83 -4.87 -7.31
N ALA A 90 20.79 -5.71 -6.26
CA ALA A 90 20.36 -7.10 -6.40
C ALA A 90 18.88 -7.21 -6.80
N VAL A 91 18.04 -6.24 -6.44
CA VAL A 91 16.61 -6.25 -6.78
C VAL A 91 16.39 -6.18 -8.30
N ASP A 92 17.21 -5.37 -8.99
CA ASP A 92 17.16 -5.25 -10.45
C ASP A 92 17.87 -6.42 -11.15
N SER A 93 18.99 -6.90 -10.61
CA SER A 93 19.76 -8.00 -11.23
C SER A 93 19.22 -9.40 -10.93
N GLY A 94 18.38 -9.53 -9.90
CA GLY A 94 17.94 -10.78 -9.32
C GLY A 94 18.88 -11.32 -8.24
N PHE A 95 18.33 -12.18 -7.38
CA PHE A 95 19.02 -12.80 -6.25
C PHE A 95 18.35 -14.14 -5.88
N THR A 96 19.03 -14.92 -5.03
CA THR A 96 18.47 -16.16 -4.49
C THR A 96 18.33 -16.05 -2.98
N VAL A 97 17.19 -16.47 -2.44
CA VAL A 97 16.93 -16.56 -1.00
C VAL A 97 16.60 -17.99 -0.59
N ALA A 98 17.00 -18.36 0.62
CA ALA A 98 16.50 -19.56 1.26
C ALA A 98 15.10 -19.27 1.82
N ALA A 99 14.15 -20.14 1.51
CA ALA A 99 12.82 -20.17 2.09
C ALA A 99 12.59 -21.50 2.81
N HIS A 100 11.84 -21.44 3.89
CA HIS A 100 11.49 -22.57 4.72
C HIS A 100 10.04 -22.95 4.50
N PHE A 101 9.79 -24.23 4.68
CA PHE A 101 8.47 -24.81 4.66
C PHE A 101 7.92 -24.96 6.08
N GLU A 102 6.68 -24.52 6.28
CA GLU A 102 5.92 -24.73 7.51
C GLU A 102 4.59 -25.45 7.19
N LEU A 103 4.36 -26.61 7.83
CA LEU A 103 3.11 -27.35 7.71
C LEU A 103 1.98 -26.57 8.37
N GLN A 104 0.98 -26.20 7.58
CA GLN A 104 -0.25 -25.58 8.08
C GLN A 104 -1.27 -26.64 8.56
N HIS A 105 -1.29 -27.82 7.95
CA HIS A 105 -2.27 -28.88 8.24
C HIS A 105 -1.64 -30.28 8.29
N ALA A 106 -2.03 -31.07 9.29
CA ALA A 106 -1.52 -32.44 9.51
C ALA A 106 -1.92 -33.45 8.40
N ALA A 107 -2.91 -33.11 7.57
CA ALA A 107 -3.33 -33.93 6.43
C ALA A 107 -2.48 -33.71 5.18
N CYS A 108 -1.61 -32.70 5.17
CA CYS A 108 -0.76 -32.39 4.03
C CYS A 108 0.58 -33.12 4.14
N GLU A 109 1.10 -33.60 3.02
CA GLU A 109 2.37 -34.32 2.98
C GLU A 109 3.53 -33.42 3.42
N SER A 110 4.40 -33.96 4.26
CA SER A 110 5.63 -33.28 4.65
C SER A 110 6.63 -33.35 3.49
N PRO A 111 7.21 -32.22 3.05
CA PRO A 111 8.19 -32.22 1.99
C PRO A 111 9.46 -32.87 2.50
N GLU A 112 10.12 -33.60 1.60
CA GLU A 112 11.39 -34.27 1.90
C GLU A 112 12.51 -33.28 2.20
N THR A 113 12.42 -32.05 1.68
CA THR A 113 13.37 -30.95 1.92
C THR A 113 12.68 -29.79 2.65
N PRO A 114 13.14 -29.42 3.86
CA PRO A 114 12.53 -28.34 4.63
C PRO A 114 12.91 -26.94 4.14
N GLU A 115 13.89 -26.84 3.25
CA GLU A 115 14.41 -25.60 2.69
C GLU A 115 14.34 -25.64 1.16
N LEU A 116 13.98 -24.49 0.58
CA LEU A 116 13.87 -24.26 -0.86
C LEU A 116 14.66 -23.01 -1.22
N MET A 117 15.50 -23.10 -2.25
CA MET A 117 16.17 -21.93 -2.80
C MET A 117 15.28 -21.29 -3.86
N LEU A 118 14.83 -20.07 -3.60
CA LEU A 118 13.99 -19.29 -4.50
C LEU A 118 14.83 -18.23 -5.20
N THR A 119 14.82 -18.23 -6.53
CA THR A 119 15.38 -17.14 -7.32
C THR A 119 14.30 -16.08 -7.54
N PHE A 120 14.59 -14.87 -7.11
CA PHE A 120 13.72 -13.71 -7.29
C PHE A 120 14.38 -12.75 -8.27
N ASN A 121 13.62 -12.31 -9.27
CA ASN A 121 13.98 -11.19 -10.13
C ASN A 121 12.72 -10.35 -10.31
N LEU A 122 12.76 -9.11 -9.83
CA LEU A 122 11.57 -8.26 -9.75
C LEU A 122 10.95 -8.03 -11.14
N HIS A 123 11.78 -7.73 -12.14
CA HIS A 123 11.31 -7.46 -13.49
C HIS A 123 10.73 -8.71 -14.16
N GLN A 124 11.34 -9.89 -13.95
CA GLN A 124 10.81 -11.15 -14.47
C GLN A 124 9.49 -11.53 -13.79
N LEU A 125 9.40 -11.33 -12.46
CA LEU A 125 8.19 -11.60 -11.70
C LEU A 125 7.01 -10.75 -12.20
N LEU A 126 7.27 -9.48 -12.50
CA LEU A 126 6.27 -8.51 -12.91
C LEU A 126 6.09 -8.44 -14.43
N ALA A 127 6.81 -9.26 -15.21
CA ALA A 127 6.79 -9.18 -16.67
C ALA A 127 5.39 -9.39 -17.28
N ASP A 128 4.52 -10.14 -16.59
CA ASP A 128 3.12 -10.36 -16.97
C ASP A 128 2.13 -9.52 -16.16
N TRP A 129 2.59 -8.60 -15.30
CA TRP A 129 1.74 -7.71 -14.51
C TRP A 129 1.44 -6.44 -15.32
N THR A 130 0.54 -6.56 -16.29
CA THR A 130 -0.09 -5.40 -16.94
C THR A 130 -0.99 -4.66 -15.95
N ASP A 131 -1.02 -3.32 -15.99
CA ASP A 131 -1.95 -2.51 -15.17
C ASP A 131 -1.65 -2.53 -13.66
N LEU A 132 -0.36 -2.37 -13.30
CA LEU A 132 0.07 -2.17 -11.93
C LEU A 132 -0.53 -0.90 -11.30
N TYR A 133 -1.04 -1.03 -10.08
CA TYR A 133 -1.44 0.10 -9.23
C TYR A 133 -0.96 -0.11 -7.80
N SER A 134 -0.93 0.97 -7.02
CA SER A 134 -0.55 0.93 -5.61
C SER A 134 -1.68 1.41 -4.69
N THR A 135 -1.71 0.85 -3.48
CA THR A 135 -2.66 1.21 -2.42
C THR A 135 -1.89 1.50 -1.14
N ALA A 136 -2.27 2.53 -0.39
CA ALA A 136 -1.75 2.75 0.94
C ALA A 136 -2.36 1.73 1.92
N GLU A 137 -1.52 1.15 2.77
CA GLU A 137 -1.90 0.05 3.68
C GLU A 137 -1.96 0.48 5.14
N ASP A 138 -1.58 1.73 5.42
CA ASP A 138 -1.70 2.36 6.72
C ASP A 138 -2.10 3.84 6.61
N HIS A 139 -2.48 4.42 7.74
CA HIS A 139 -2.86 5.83 7.83
C HIS A 139 -1.68 6.81 7.71
N ASN A 140 -0.45 6.32 7.88
CA ASN A 140 0.77 7.15 7.85
C ASN A 140 1.40 7.21 6.46
N PHE A 141 0.87 6.45 5.49
CA PHE A 141 1.41 6.32 4.14
C PHE A 141 2.88 5.88 4.14
N ASP A 142 3.29 5.04 5.09
CA ASP A 142 4.65 4.48 5.16
C ASP A 142 4.70 3.03 4.63
N ALA A 143 3.54 2.42 4.40
CA ALA A 143 3.38 1.10 3.80
C ALA A 143 2.40 1.11 2.62
N PHE A 144 2.77 0.39 1.55
CA PHE A 144 1.98 0.32 0.33
C PHE A 144 1.96 -1.09 -0.25
N SER A 145 0.83 -1.51 -0.80
CA SER A 145 0.78 -2.66 -1.69
C SER A 145 0.93 -2.21 -3.14
N VAL A 146 1.63 -3.00 -3.95
CA VAL A 146 1.64 -2.90 -5.41
C VAL A 146 1.02 -4.17 -5.95
N LEU A 147 -0.06 -4.02 -6.71
CA LEU A 147 -0.90 -5.11 -7.17
C LEU A 147 -1.10 -5.05 -8.68
N LYS A 148 -1.54 -6.17 -9.25
CA LYS A 148 -2.10 -6.24 -10.59
C LYS A 148 -3.61 -6.47 -10.50
N GLU A 149 -4.40 -5.83 -11.35
CA GLU A 149 -5.81 -6.16 -11.46
C GLU A 149 -6.01 -7.65 -11.78
N GLY A 150 -6.90 -8.31 -11.03
CA GLY A 150 -7.26 -9.71 -11.23
C GLY A 150 -6.21 -10.73 -10.76
N ARG A 151 -5.13 -10.32 -10.08
CA ARG A 151 -4.22 -11.25 -9.38
C ARG A 151 -4.39 -11.16 -7.87
N SER A 152 -4.16 -12.29 -7.21
CA SER A 152 -4.02 -12.40 -5.77
C SER A 152 -2.64 -11.93 -5.32
N ASP A 153 -1.60 -12.18 -6.11
CA ASP A 153 -0.21 -11.81 -5.79
C ASP A 153 -0.01 -10.30 -5.67
N TYR A 154 0.82 -9.88 -4.72
CA TYR A 154 1.18 -8.47 -4.53
C TYR A 154 2.57 -8.29 -3.91
N LEU A 155 3.15 -7.12 -4.10
CA LEU A 155 4.32 -6.65 -3.36
C LEU A 155 3.85 -5.74 -2.24
N PHE A 156 4.35 -5.95 -1.03
CA PHE A 156 4.16 -5.04 0.09
C PHE A 156 5.47 -4.29 0.34
N LEU A 157 5.40 -2.96 0.29
CA LEU A 157 6.54 -2.06 0.32
C LEU A 157 6.49 -1.21 1.59
N HIS A 158 7.61 -1.12 2.30
CA HIS A 158 7.78 -0.16 3.39
C HIS A 158 8.75 0.92 2.95
N ILE A 159 8.38 2.18 3.14
CA ILE A 159 9.21 3.33 2.81
C ILE A 159 9.70 4.04 4.08
N ALA A 160 10.80 4.77 3.97
CA ALA A 160 11.29 5.63 5.03
C ALA A 160 11.84 6.93 4.44
N PRO A 161 11.80 8.04 5.20
CA PRO A 161 12.35 9.31 4.76
C PRO A 161 13.88 9.23 4.62
N LEU A 162 14.39 9.85 3.58
CA LEU A 162 15.77 10.25 3.37
C LEU A 162 15.88 11.78 3.54
N ALA A 163 17.10 12.33 3.42
CA ALA A 163 17.34 13.76 3.61
C ALA A 163 16.47 14.65 2.70
N ASP A 164 16.26 14.22 1.44
CA ASP A 164 15.57 15.02 0.40
C ASP A 164 14.47 14.24 -0.34
N ASP A 165 14.20 12.98 0.01
CA ASP A 165 13.20 12.11 -0.67
C ASP A 165 12.81 10.96 0.28
N TYR A 166 12.21 9.90 -0.24
CA TYR A 166 11.97 8.62 0.43
C TYR A 166 12.74 7.50 -0.24
N ALA A 167 12.83 6.36 0.43
CA ALA A 167 13.31 5.12 -0.18
C ALA A 167 12.59 3.90 0.37
N VAL A 168 12.49 2.87 -0.46
CA VAL A 168 12.03 1.55 -0.03
C VAL A 168 13.07 0.91 0.88
N THR A 169 12.64 0.51 2.07
CA THR A 169 13.46 -0.16 3.09
C THR A 169 13.19 -1.66 3.17
N ARG A 170 11.97 -2.06 2.81
CA ARG A 170 11.52 -3.44 2.83
C ARG A 170 10.62 -3.74 1.64
N ILE A 171 10.84 -4.90 1.04
CA ILE A 171 10.00 -5.50 0.01
C ILE A 171 9.54 -6.85 0.54
N GLU A 172 8.24 -7.09 0.51
CA GLU A 172 7.67 -8.41 0.76
C GLU A 172 6.93 -8.85 -0.49
N TYR A 173 7.15 -10.08 -0.94
CA TYR A 173 6.34 -10.65 -1.99
C TYR A 173 5.38 -11.67 -1.40
N TYR A 174 4.09 -11.42 -1.62
CA TYR A 174 3.01 -12.33 -1.26
C TYR A 174 2.48 -12.98 -2.53
N ALA A 175 2.45 -14.31 -2.54
CA ALA A 175 1.86 -15.13 -3.60
C ALA A 175 0.67 -15.93 -3.04
N PRO A 176 -0.52 -15.33 -2.85
CA PRO A 176 -1.70 -16.04 -2.39
C PRO A 176 -2.34 -16.86 -3.53
N GLN A 177 -2.98 -17.96 -3.15
CA GLN A 177 -3.67 -18.87 -4.07
C GLN A 177 -4.90 -18.25 -4.74
#